data_AF-A0A528AEZ9-F1
#
_entry.id   AF-A0A528AEZ9-F1
#
_cell.length_a   1.000
_cell.length_b   1.000
_cell.length_c   1.000
_cell.angle_alpha   90.00
_cell.angle_beta   90.00
_cell.angle_gamma   90.00
#
_symmetry.space_group_name_H-M   'P 1'
#
loop_
_entity.id
_entity.type
_entity.pdbx_description
1 polymer ?
#
loop_
_entity_poly.entity_id
_entity_poly.type
_entity_poly.pdbx_seq_one_letter_code
_entity_poly.pdbx_strand_id
1 'polypeptide(L)' 'AIRVPKNAATGASAFVKLGARRYLVISIAMAAARLTIEDGLVGNAAVAVGSCSVVAKRLSGVEAALRC' A
#
# COMPACT_ATOMS: atom_id res chain seq x y z
N ALA A 1 14.40 7.35 -14.93
CA ALA A 1 13.86 5.99 -14.73
C ALA A 1 13.46 5.81 -13.27
N ILE A 2 12.38 5.07 -12.99
CA ILE A 2 11.97 4.71 -11.62
C ILE A 2 12.59 3.34 -11.29
N ARG A 3 13.37 3.26 -10.20
CA ARG A 3 13.96 2.00 -9.72
C ARG A 3 13.17 1.51 -8.52
N VAL A 4 12.61 0.31 -8.63
CA VAL A 4 11.95 -0.38 -7.52
C VAL A 4 12.93 -1.41 -6.93
N PRO A 5 13.29 -1.32 -5.64
CA PRO A 5 14.16 -2.29 -5.00
C PRO A 5 13.59 -3.72 -5.13
N LYS A 6 14.46 -4.73 -5.37
CA LYS A 6 14.00 -6.13 -5.52
C LYS A 6 13.23 -6.62 -4.29
N ASN A 7 13.72 -6.27 -3.10
CA ASN A 7 13.05 -6.59 -1.84
C ASN A 7 11.73 -5.83 -1.64
N ALA A 8 11.37 -4.86 -2.49
CA ALA A 8 10.06 -4.19 -2.49
C ALA A 8 9.03 -4.92 -3.36
N ALA A 9 9.48 -5.84 -4.23
CA ALA A 9 8.65 -6.61 -5.15
C ALA A 9 8.33 -8.02 -4.65
N THR A 10 8.83 -8.44 -3.49
CA THR A 10 8.52 -9.76 -2.91
C THR A 10 7.21 -9.74 -2.12
N GLY A 11 6.61 -10.89 -1.85
CA GLY A 11 5.37 -10.99 -1.08
C GLY A 11 4.11 -10.63 -1.88
N ALA A 12 2.99 -10.44 -1.19
CA ALA A 12 1.70 -10.13 -1.78
C ALA A 12 1.44 -8.62 -1.75
N SER A 13 0.79 -8.09 -2.79
CA SER A 13 0.40 -6.67 -2.82
C SER A 13 -0.99 -6.49 -3.41
N ALA A 14 -1.66 -5.42 -2.97
CA ALA A 14 -2.95 -5.02 -3.48
C ALA A 14 -3.02 -3.50 -3.59
N PHE A 15 -3.81 -3.03 -4.55
CA PHE A 15 -4.12 -1.62 -4.74
C PHE A 15 -5.63 -1.45 -4.91
N VAL A 16 -6.20 -0.55 -4.14
CA VAL A 16 -7.64 -0.23 -4.20
C VAL A 16 -7.83 1.26 -4.43
N LYS A 17 -8.81 1.58 -5.26
CA LYS A 17 -9.19 2.95 -5.60
C LYS A 17 -10.67 3.16 -5.35
N LEU A 18 -11.00 4.15 -4.53
CA LEU A 18 -12.36 4.63 -4.33
C LEU A 18 -12.60 5.83 -5.25
N GLY A 19 -13.70 5.82 -6.00
CA GLY A 19 -14.12 6.94 -6.83
C GLY A 19 -15.64 6.97 -6.99
N ALA A 20 -16.17 8.07 -7.50
CA ALA A 20 -17.62 8.26 -7.65
C ALA A 20 -18.26 7.34 -8.72
N ARG A 21 -17.46 6.70 -9.57
CA ARG A 21 -17.92 5.76 -10.61
C ARG A 21 -16.84 4.74 -10.96
N ARG A 22 -17.20 3.72 -11.74
CA ARG A 22 -16.31 2.58 -12.04
C ARG A 22 -15.13 2.92 -12.96
N TYR A 23 -15.31 3.80 -13.94
CA TYR A 23 -14.30 4.09 -14.97
C TYR A 23 -14.08 5.59 -15.17
N LEU A 24 -12.90 5.97 -15.65
CA LEU A 24 -12.53 7.36 -15.97
C LEU A 24 -12.84 8.34 -14.81
N VAL A 25 -12.40 8.00 -13.61
CA VAL A 25 -12.59 8.84 -12.42
C VAL A 25 -11.28 8.94 -11.64
N ILE A 26 -11.06 10.10 -11.01
CA ILE A 26 -9.95 10.27 -10.07
C ILE A 26 -10.25 9.53 -8.76
N SER A 27 -9.21 9.21 -8.01
CA SER A 27 -9.34 8.63 -6.68
C SER A 27 -9.85 9.68 -5.70
N ILE A 28 -10.99 9.43 -5.05
CA ILE A 28 -11.37 10.11 -3.80
C ILE A 28 -10.40 9.70 -2.70
N ALA A 29 -10.13 8.40 -2.62
CA ALA A 29 -9.09 7.81 -1.79
C ALA A 29 -8.50 6.61 -2.52
N MET A 30 -7.25 6.27 -2.23
CA MET A 30 -6.65 5.03 -2.70
C MET A 30 -5.66 4.51 -1.68
N ALA A 31 -5.50 3.19 -1.63
CA ALA A 31 -4.55 2.54 -0.75
C ALA A 31 -3.74 1.49 -1.53
N ALA A 32 -2.43 1.49 -1.30
CA ALA A 32 -1.52 0.44 -1.73
C ALA A 32 -1.00 -0.27 -0.48
N ALA A 33 -1.08 -1.59 -0.47
CA ALA A 33 -0.54 -2.42 0.60
C ALA A 33 0.33 -3.52 0.01
N ARG A 34 1.44 -3.81 0.68
CA ARG A 34 2.34 -4.90 0.33
C ARG A 34 2.87 -5.56 1.60
N LEU A 35 2.73 -6.88 1.68
CA LEU A 35 3.07 -7.68 2.84
C LEU A 35 4.00 -8.83 2.42
N THR A 36 5.02 -9.12 3.23
CA THR A 36 5.68 -10.44 3.21
C THR A 36 5.09 -11.29 4.31
N ILE A 37 4.80 -12.55 4.01
CA ILE A 37 4.28 -13.51 4.97
C ILE A 37 5.34 -14.59 5.16
N GLU A 38 5.73 -14.82 6.40
CA GLU A 38 6.69 -15.83 6.82
C GLU A 38 6.02 -16.63 7.94
N ASP A 39 5.87 -17.95 7.76
CA ASP A 39 5.20 -18.85 8.71
C ASP A 39 3.79 -18.40 9.15
N GLY A 40 3.04 -17.79 8.23
CA GLY A 40 1.69 -17.28 8.49
C GLY A 40 1.65 -15.95 9.25
N LEU A 41 2.81 -15.39 9.59
CA LEU A 41 2.96 -14.10 10.24
C LEU A 41 3.36 -13.03 9.23
N VAL A 42 2.97 -11.78 9.50
CA VAL A 42 3.35 -10.64 8.66
C VAL A 42 4.75 -10.19 9.05
N GLY A 43 5.71 -10.40 8.14
CA GLY A 43 7.08 -9.92 8.30
C GLY A 43 7.19 -8.43 7.97
N ASN A 44 7.31 -8.09 6.68
CA ASN A 44 7.39 -6.71 6.22
C ASN A 44 6.04 -6.20 5.73
N ALA A 45 5.62 -5.04 6.22
CA ALA A 45 4.46 -4.32 5.73
C ALA A 45 4.86 -2.96 5.14
N ALA A 46 4.32 -2.64 3.97
CA ALA A 46 4.36 -1.32 3.35
C ALA A 46 2.94 -0.89 2.98
N VAL A 47 2.44 0.16 3.61
CA VAL A 47 1.07 0.66 3.43
C VAL A 47 1.14 2.15 3.12
N ALA A 48 0.55 2.56 2.00
CA ALA A 48 0.50 3.97 1.60
C ALA A 48 -0.91 4.35 1.13
N VAL A 49 -1.29 5.60 1.39
CA VAL A 49 -2.56 6.18 0.94
C VAL A 49 -2.33 7.39 0.04
N GLY A 50 -3.20 7.54 -0.96
CA GLY A 50 -3.25 8.68 -1.86
C GLY A 50 -4.59 9.40 -1.78
N SER A 51 -4.61 10.66 -2.22
CA SER A 51 -5.76 11.59 -2.11
C SER A 51 -6.20 11.93 -0.68
N CYS A 52 -5.59 11.35 0.36
CA CYS A 52 -5.85 11.65 1.76
C CYS A 52 -4.94 12.74 2.35
N SER A 53 -4.06 13.34 1.53
CA SER A 53 -3.18 14.44 1.91
C SER A 53 -2.62 15.13 0.65
N VAL A 54 -1.90 16.24 0.81
CA VAL A 54 -1.23 16.97 -0.30
C VAL A 54 -0.30 16.06 -1.11
N VAL A 55 0.32 15.07 -0.46
CA VAL A 55 1.15 14.04 -1.11
C VAL A 55 0.70 12.65 -0.69
N ALA A 56 1.02 11.62 -1.48
CA ALA A 56 0.84 10.25 -1.01
C ALA A 56 1.72 10.01 0.22
N LYS A 57 1.14 9.40 1.27
CA LYS A 57 1.85 9.16 2.54
C LYS A 57 1.88 7.68 2.88
N ARG A 58 3.03 7.26 3.39
CA ARG A 58 3.22 5.95 4.01
C ARG A 58 2.67 5.97 5.44
N LEU A 59 1.92 4.95 5.82
CA LEU A 59 1.23 4.86 7.11
C LEU A 59 2.03 3.96 8.07
N SER A 60 3.13 4.49 8.61
CA SER A 60 4.04 3.75 9.49
C SER A 60 3.36 3.18 10.74
N GLY A 61 2.35 3.87 11.30
CA GLY A 61 1.57 3.36 12.44
C GLY A 61 0.78 2.10 12.12
N VAL A 62 0.18 2.03 10.91
CA VAL A 62 -0.50 0.82 10.43
C VAL A 62 0.51 -0.29 10.19
N GLU A 63 1.66 0.02 9.58
CA GLU A 63 2.71 -0.97 9.36
C GLU A 63 3.25 -1.55 10.66
N ALA A 64 3.39 -0.74 11.70
CA ALA A 64 3.83 -1.21 13.02
C ALA A 64 2.77 -2.10 13.68
N ALA A 65 1.49 -1.76 13.57
CA ALA A 65 0.39 -2.55 14.11
C ALA A 65 0.18 -3.90 13.41
N LEU A 66 0.70 -4.07 12.19
CA LEU A 66 0.58 -5.30 11.41
C LEU A 66 1.73 -6.28 11.62
N ARG A 67 2.88 -5.85 12.16
CA ARG A 67 4.01 -6.75 12.38
C ARG A 67 3.73 -7.63 13.61
N CYS A 68 3.91 -8.93 13.43
CA CYS A 68 3.80 -9.94 14.49
C CYS A 68 5.18 -10.48 14.86
#